data_AF-A0A9D6J7V1-F1
#
_entry.id   AF-A0A9D6J7V1-F1
#
_cell.length_a   1.000
_cell.length_b   1.000
_cell.length_c   1.000
_cell.angle_alpha   90.00
_cell.angle_beta   90.00
_cell.angle_gamma   90.00
#
_symmetry.space_group_name_H-M   'P 1'
#
loop_
_entity.id
_entity.type
_entity.pdbx_description
1 polymer ?
#
loop_
_entity_poly.entity_id
_entity_poly.type
_entity_poly.pdbx_seq_one_letter_code
_entity_poly.pdbx_strand_id
1 'polypeptide(L)'
;MARENLIKSGARQELISQLQAILKQAIATWKDTATELNRVEILEKKGAIAKQIVDQQKTRHDVAKFQVSVAEDKLKESIAGPRTQELQEAQAAVSLARSQREASKATLELAIQGPRKEQVNAARARLEQARGALFLAMANFDNTKVLSPLKGRVTLRNVEK
;
A
#
# COMPACT_ATOMS: atom_id res chain seq x y z
N MET A 1 4.68 -11.99 3.92
CA MET A 1 3.99 -10.86 4.59
C MET A 1 2.86 -11.33 5.53
N ALA A 2 1.95 -12.24 5.16
CA ALA A 2 0.83 -12.63 6.04
C ALA A 2 1.21 -13.34 7.36
N ARG A 3 2.26 -14.17 7.36
CA ARG A 3 2.68 -14.95 8.55
C ARG A 3 3.33 -14.08 9.64
N GLU A 4 4.02 -13.02 9.23
CA GLU A 4 4.70 -12.09 10.15
C GLU A 4 3.70 -11.20 10.89
N ASN A 5 2.65 -10.74 10.22
CA ASN A 5 1.56 -9.97 10.83
C ASN A 5 0.77 -10.80 11.84
N LEU A 6 0.57 -12.10 11.57
CA LEU A 6 -0.15 -12.98 12.48
C LEU A 6 0.62 -13.21 13.79
N ILE A 7 1.93 -13.45 13.71
CA ILE A 7 2.79 -13.66 14.88
C ILE A 7 2.89 -12.37 15.71
N LYS A 8 3.06 -11.21 15.06
CA LYS A 8 3.03 -9.90 15.72
C LYS A 8 1.68 -9.61 16.38
N SER A 9 0.57 -10.03 15.77
CA SER A 9 -0.77 -9.87 16.35
C SER A 9 -1.00 -10.73 17.60
N GLY A 10 -0.49 -11.96 17.63
CA GLY A 10 -0.54 -12.85 18.80
C GLY A 10 0.28 -12.32 19.98
N ALA A 11 1.56 -11.97 19.74
CA ALA A 11 2.43 -11.38 20.75
C ALA A 11 1.90 -10.05 21.29
N ARG A 12 1.15 -9.28 20.49
CA ARG A 12 0.47 -8.05 20.94
C ARG A 12 -0.72 -8.34 21.85
N GLN A 13 -1.55 -9.35 21.53
CA GLN A 13 -2.66 -9.73 22.39
C GLN A 13 -2.15 -10.17 23.77
N GLU A 14 -1.04 -10.89 23.80
CA GLU A 14 -0.36 -11.27 25.05
C GLU A 14 0.11 -10.04 25.83
N LEU A 15 0.75 -9.07 25.18
CA LEU A 15 1.18 -7.83 25.82
C LEU A 15 0.01 -7.02 26.43
N ILE A 16 -1.10 -6.87 25.68
CA ILE A 16 -2.30 -6.17 26.17
C ILE A 16 -2.89 -6.92 27.37
N SER A 17 -2.94 -8.25 27.32
CA SER A 17 -3.43 -9.07 28.43
C SER A 17 -2.56 -8.92 29.69
N GLN A 18 -1.23 -8.88 29.52
CA GLN A 18 -0.29 -8.62 30.61
C GLN A 18 -0.50 -7.23 31.22
N LEU A 19 -0.65 -6.19 30.40
CA LEU A 19 -0.91 -4.82 30.89
C LEU A 19 -2.26 -4.70 31.58
N GLN A 20 -3.29 -5.39 31.09
CA GLN A 20 -4.59 -5.48 31.78
C GLN A 20 -4.48 -6.18 33.14
N ALA A 21 -3.66 -7.22 33.25
CA ALA A 21 -3.40 -7.88 34.53
C ALA A 21 -2.69 -6.94 35.53
N ILE A 22 -1.70 -6.18 35.05
CA ILE A 22 -1.01 -5.15 35.85
C ILE A 22 -1.97 -4.07 36.33
N LEU A 23 -2.85 -3.58 35.45
CA LEU A 23 -3.89 -2.61 35.82
C LEU A 23 -4.84 -3.17 36.87
N LYS A 24 -5.31 -4.42 36.68
CA LYS A 24 -6.18 -5.10 37.64
C LYS A 24 -5.52 -5.22 39.02
N GLN A 25 -4.22 -5.55 39.06
CA GLN A 25 -3.45 -5.62 40.29
C GLN A 25 -3.33 -4.24 40.96
N ALA A 26 -3.02 -3.18 40.19
CA ALA A 26 -2.93 -1.82 40.71
C ALA A 26 -4.26 -1.34 41.31
N ILE A 27 -5.38 -1.64 40.64
CA ILE A 27 -6.74 -1.31 41.14
C ILE A 27 -7.04 -2.06 42.44
N ALA A 28 -6.64 -3.33 42.55
CA ALA A 28 -6.82 -4.10 43.79
C ALA A 28 -6.04 -3.45 44.95
N THR A 29 -4.76 -3.13 44.73
CA THR A 29 -3.93 -2.42 45.73
C THR A 29 -4.55 -1.08 46.13
N TRP A 30 -5.05 -0.30 45.18
CA TRP A 30 -5.71 0.98 45.48
C TRP A 30 -6.97 0.79 46.35
N LYS A 31 -7.81 -0.20 46.04
CA LYS A 31 -9.00 -0.53 46.86
C LYS A 31 -8.63 -0.98 48.28
N ASP A 32 -7.57 -1.77 48.41
CA ASP A 32 -7.10 -2.23 49.72
C ASP A 32 -6.59 -1.06 50.55
N THR A 33 -5.81 -0.15 49.96
CA THR A 33 -5.32 1.06 50.65
C THR A 33 -6.46 2.01 51.04
N ALA A 34 -7.54 2.10 50.25
CA ALA A 34 -8.71 2.89 50.60
C ALA A 34 -9.45 2.31 51.82
N THR A 35 -9.54 0.99 51.89
CA THR A 35 -10.15 0.28 53.02
C THR A 35 -9.34 0.47 54.30
N GLU A 36 -8.02 0.32 54.23
CA GLU A 36 -7.14 0.53 55.37
C GLU A 36 -7.10 1.99 55.82
N LEU A 37 -7.13 2.94 54.87
CA LEU A 37 -7.24 4.37 55.17
C LEU A 37 -8.52 4.67 55.97
N ASN A 38 -9.67 4.18 55.52
CA ASN A 38 -10.94 4.33 56.24
C ASN A 38 -10.87 3.75 57.65
N ARG A 39 -10.23 2.59 57.81
CA ARG A 39 -10.07 1.93 59.12
C ARG A 39 -9.22 2.77 60.07
N VAL A 40 -8.09 3.31 59.61
CA VAL A 40 -7.23 4.15 60.47
C VAL A 40 -7.89 5.48 60.80
N GLU A 41 -8.67 6.08 59.88
CA GLU A 41 -9.44 7.30 60.18
C GLU A 41 -10.49 7.07 61.27
N ILE A 42 -11.12 5.90 61.32
CA ILE A 42 -12.06 5.55 62.40
C ILE A 42 -11.32 5.37 63.74
N LEU A 43 -10.15 4.73 63.73
CA LEU A 43 -9.35 4.52 64.95
C LEU A 43 -8.76 5.82 65.50
N GLU A 44 -8.38 6.75 64.63
CA GLU A 44 -7.90 8.08 65.02
C GLU A 44 -9.02 8.90 65.68
N LYS A 45 -10.23 8.90 65.11
CA LYS A 45 -11.41 9.53 65.72
C LYS A 45 -11.75 8.96 67.10
N LYS A 46 -11.41 7.69 67.35
CA LYS A 46 -11.56 7.02 68.65
C LYS A 46 -10.37 7.25 69.60
N GLY A 47 -9.36 8.01 69.19
CA GLY A 47 -8.14 8.28 69.96
C GLY A 47 -7.21 7.08 70.11
N ALA A 48 -7.41 6.00 69.35
CA ALA A 48 -6.67 4.75 69.49
C ALA A 48 -5.32 4.74 68.75
N ILE A 49 -5.08 5.68 67.83
CA ILE A 49 -3.84 5.82 67.06
C ILE A 49 -3.45 7.29 66.87
N ALA A 50 -2.18 7.54 66.59
CA ALA A 50 -1.67 8.88 66.29
C ALA A 50 -2.02 9.34 64.86
N LYS A 51 -2.25 10.65 64.69
CA LYS A 51 -2.54 11.29 63.38
C LYS A 51 -1.48 10.99 62.31
N GLN A 52 -0.21 10.86 62.71
CA GLN A 52 0.89 10.50 61.80
C GLN A 52 0.64 9.18 61.05
N ILE A 53 -0.06 8.21 61.67
CA ILE A 53 -0.40 6.93 61.03
C ILE A 53 -1.42 7.13 59.91
N VAL A 54 -2.42 8.00 60.12
CA VAL A 54 -3.41 8.35 59.09
C VAL A 54 -2.72 9.04 57.91
N ASP A 55 -1.84 10.00 58.19
CA ASP A 55 -1.11 10.73 57.14
C ASP A 55 -0.23 9.79 56.30
N GLN A 56 0.45 8.82 56.94
CA GLN A 56 1.20 7.78 56.22
C GLN A 56 0.31 6.90 55.32
N GLN A 57 -0.89 6.51 55.79
CA GLN A 57 -1.81 5.72 54.97
C GLN A 57 -2.41 6.54 53.83
N LYS A 58 -2.67 7.84 54.02
CA LYS A 58 -3.07 8.75 52.94
C LYS A 58 -2.02 8.79 51.84
N THR A 59 -0.75 8.98 52.21
CA THR A 59 0.34 8.94 51.23
C THR A 59 0.40 7.61 50.48
N ARG A 60 0.22 6.48 51.16
CA ARG A 60 0.19 5.15 50.51
C ARG A 60 -0.98 5.00 49.54
N HIS A 61 -2.17 5.45 49.92
CA HIS A 61 -3.35 5.45 49.05
C HIS A 61 -3.13 6.32 47.81
N ASP A 62 -2.55 7.51 47.97
CA ASP A 62 -2.28 8.40 46.85
C ASP A 62 -1.27 7.78 45.88
N VAL A 63 -0.19 7.19 46.39
CA VAL A 63 0.76 6.43 45.56
C VAL A 63 0.06 5.29 44.82
N ALA A 64 -0.81 4.53 45.48
CA ALA A 64 -1.56 3.44 44.82
C ALA A 64 -2.50 3.96 43.74
N LYS A 65 -3.16 5.12 43.96
CA LYS A 65 -3.98 5.80 42.95
C LYS A 65 -3.14 6.23 41.74
N PHE A 66 -1.95 6.79 41.97
CA PHE A 66 -1.02 7.13 40.88
C PHE A 66 -0.56 5.89 40.10
N GLN A 67 -0.32 4.76 40.79
CA GLN A 67 0.04 3.51 40.13
C GLN A 67 -1.07 2.99 39.19
N VAL A 68 -2.35 3.17 39.56
CA VAL A 68 -3.48 2.88 38.66
C VAL A 68 -3.41 3.74 37.41
N SER A 69 -3.27 5.07 37.57
CA SER A 69 -3.16 6.00 36.43
C SER A 69 -2.03 5.62 35.49
N VAL A 70 -0.84 5.31 36.03
CA VAL A 70 0.32 4.89 35.22
C VAL A 70 0.05 3.59 34.47
N ALA A 71 -0.64 2.63 35.09
CA ALA A 71 -1.00 1.37 34.44
C ALA A 71 -2.05 1.57 33.33
N GLU A 72 -3.02 2.47 33.52
CA GLU A 72 -4.00 2.85 32.51
C GLU A 72 -3.34 3.54 31.31
N ASP A 73 -2.43 4.48 31.57
CA ASP A 73 -1.72 5.21 30.52
C ASP A 73 -0.85 4.26 29.67
N LYS A 74 -0.12 3.33 30.30
CA LYS A 74 0.65 2.30 29.58
C LYS A 74 -0.22 1.42 28.71
N LEU A 75 -1.40 1.03 29.20
CA LEU A 75 -2.35 0.25 28.41
C LEU A 75 -2.86 1.06 27.22
N LYS A 76 -3.19 2.34 27.42
CA LYS A 76 -3.67 3.23 26.37
C LYS A 76 -2.60 3.50 25.32
N GLU A 77 -1.36 3.76 25.72
CA GLU A 77 -0.23 3.96 24.81
C GLU A 77 0.03 2.71 23.97
N SER A 78 0.00 1.52 24.59
CA SER A 78 0.16 0.24 23.89
C SER A 78 -0.95 -0.01 22.86
N ILE A 79 -2.17 0.44 23.12
CA ILE A 79 -3.30 0.32 22.17
C ILE A 79 -3.21 1.40 21.08
N ALA A 80 -2.81 2.63 21.42
CA ALA A 80 -2.86 3.77 20.52
C ALA A 80 -1.66 3.84 19.57
N GLY A 81 -0.43 3.74 20.08
CA GLY A 81 0.80 3.94 19.32
C GLY A 81 0.92 3.06 18.07
N PRO A 82 0.71 1.74 18.16
CA PRO A 82 0.83 0.85 17.00
C PRO A 82 -0.37 0.95 16.04
N ARG A 83 -1.55 1.30 16.55
CA ARG A 83 -2.79 1.28 15.76
C ARG A 83 -2.85 2.41 14.74
N THR A 84 -2.23 3.56 15.01
CA THR A 84 -2.11 4.65 14.04
C THR A 84 -1.07 4.34 12.97
N GLN A 85 0.10 3.81 13.33
CA GLN A 85 1.15 3.49 12.36
C GLN A 85 0.74 2.36 11.41
N GLU A 86 0.23 1.25 11.93
CA GLU A 86 -0.21 0.13 11.08
C GLU A 86 -1.35 0.52 10.14
N LEU A 87 -2.26 1.38 10.60
CA LEU A 87 -3.39 1.83 9.80
C LEU A 87 -2.93 2.82 8.72
N GLN A 88 -1.95 3.69 9.01
CA GLN A 88 -1.29 4.53 8.02
C GLN A 88 -0.51 3.71 6.98
N GLU A 89 0.25 2.71 7.41
CA GLU A 89 0.98 1.80 6.50
C GLU A 89 0.01 1.01 5.61
N ALA A 90 -1.06 0.46 6.19
CA ALA A 90 -2.09 -0.24 5.43
C ALA A 90 -2.80 0.69 4.43
N GLN A 91 -3.11 1.93 4.82
CA GLN A 91 -3.68 2.93 3.92
C GLN A 91 -2.72 3.30 2.79
N ALA A 92 -1.42 3.48 3.08
CA ALA A 92 -0.40 3.75 2.08
C ALA A 92 -0.25 2.59 1.09
N ALA A 93 -0.24 1.35 1.57
CA ALA A 93 -0.19 0.15 0.73
C ALA A 93 -1.42 0.03 -0.18
N VAL A 94 -2.62 0.29 0.34
CA VAL A 94 -3.86 0.30 -0.45
C VAL A 94 -3.83 1.42 -1.50
N SER A 95 -3.34 2.61 -1.14
CA SER A 95 -3.19 3.74 -2.07
C SER A 95 -2.24 3.39 -3.21
N LEU A 96 -1.07 2.84 -2.90
CA LEU A 96 -0.10 2.39 -3.89
C LEU A 96 -0.68 1.32 -4.84
N ALA A 97 -1.36 0.32 -4.28
CA ALA A 97 -2.01 -0.73 -5.07
C ALA A 97 -3.08 -0.17 -6.01
N ARG A 98 -3.85 0.84 -5.57
CA ARG A 98 -4.82 1.55 -6.42
C ARG A 98 -4.11 2.29 -7.57
N SER A 99 -3.05 3.03 -7.28
CA SER A 99 -2.28 3.73 -8.32
C SER A 99 -1.70 2.79 -9.36
N GLN A 100 -1.13 1.65 -8.94
CA GLN A 100 -0.62 0.62 -9.86
C GLN A 100 -1.72 0.03 -10.73
N ARG A 101 -2.91 -0.21 -10.16
CA ARG A 101 -4.06 -0.69 -10.91
C ARG A 101 -4.51 0.30 -11.97
N GLU A 102 -4.60 1.58 -11.65
CA GLU A 102 -5.00 2.60 -12.63
C GLU A 102 -3.95 2.78 -13.72
N ALA A 103 -2.65 2.74 -13.40
CA ALA A 103 -1.59 2.75 -14.42
C ALA A 103 -1.67 1.53 -15.36
N SER A 104 -1.94 0.35 -14.80
CA SER A 104 -2.10 -0.89 -15.57
C SER A 104 -3.32 -0.84 -16.49
N LYS A 105 -4.43 -0.26 -16.02
CA LYS A 105 -5.62 -0.04 -16.85
C LYS A 105 -5.35 0.95 -17.98
N ALA A 106 -4.66 2.06 -17.72
CA ALA A 106 -4.31 3.01 -18.77
C ALA A 106 -3.42 2.37 -19.84
N THR A 107 -2.48 1.52 -19.42
CA THR A 107 -1.62 0.76 -20.34
C THR A 107 -2.44 -0.25 -21.14
N LEU A 108 -3.39 -0.94 -20.50
CA LEU A 108 -4.30 -1.85 -21.17
C LEU A 108 -5.19 -1.12 -22.18
N GLU A 109 -5.72 0.05 -21.82
CA GLU A 109 -6.54 0.86 -22.71
C GLU A 109 -5.75 1.32 -23.94
N LEU A 110 -4.51 1.76 -23.76
CA LEU A 110 -3.59 2.06 -24.86
C LEU A 110 -3.30 0.84 -25.74
N ALA A 111 -3.17 -0.34 -25.13
CA ALA A 111 -2.97 -1.59 -25.87
C ALA A 111 -4.22 -2.01 -26.67
N ILE A 112 -5.42 -1.83 -26.10
CA ILE A 112 -6.71 -2.11 -26.74
C ILE A 112 -6.99 -1.15 -27.89
N GLN A 113 -6.66 0.15 -27.74
CA GLN A 113 -6.82 1.14 -28.80
C GLN A 113 -5.98 0.82 -30.06
N GLY A 114 -5.00 -0.08 -29.95
CA GLY A 114 -4.21 -0.55 -31.08
C GLY A 114 -3.31 0.54 -31.68
N PRO A 115 -2.66 0.28 -32.85
CA PRO A 115 -1.84 1.29 -33.51
C PRO A 115 -2.70 2.52 -33.84
N ARG A 116 -2.23 3.69 -33.37
CA ARG A 116 -2.92 4.98 -33.58
C ARG A 116 -3.26 5.14 -35.07
N LYS A 117 -4.40 5.77 -35.37
CA LYS A 117 -4.85 6.05 -36.76
C LYS A 117 -3.73 6.64 -37.63
N GLU A 118 -2.87 7.48 -37.05
CA GLU A 118 -1.68 8.05 -37.67
C GLU A 118 -0.69 7.00 -38.17
N GLN A 119 -0.39 5.98 -37.36
CA GLN A 119 0.53 4.89 -37.73
C GLN A 119 -0.07 4.03 -38.86
N VAL A 120 -1.37 3.75 -38.79
CA VAL A 120 -2.08 3.02 -39.86
C VAL A 120 -2.09 3.80 -41.16
N ASN A 121 -2.34 5.12 -41.11
CA ASN A 121 -2.33 5.98 -42.29
C ASN A 121 -0.92 6.10 -42.89
N ALA A 122 0.11 6.23 -42.06
CA ALA A 122 1.50 6.23 -42.52
C ALA A 122 1.87 4.89 -43.18
N ALA A 123 1.45 3.76 -42.61
CA ALA A 123 1.65 2.44 -43.22
C ALA A 123 0.93 2.30 -44.56
N ARG A 124 -0.30 2.81 -44.68
CA ARG A 124 -1.06 2.85 -45.95
C ARG A 124 -0.37 3.71 -47.01
N ALA A 125 0.12 4.90 -46.63
CA ALA A 125 0.85 5.77 -47.55
C ALA A 125 2.14 5.10 -48.07
N ARG A 126 2.89 4.42 -47.19
CA ARG A 126 4.06 3.62 -47.58
C ARG A 126 3.71 2.47 -48.52
N LEU A 127 2.59 1.79 -48.28
CA LEU A 127 2.09 0.73 -49.16
C LEU A 127 1.77 1.27 -50.56
N GLU A 128 1.10 2.41 -50.65
CA GLU A 128 0.78 3.04 -51.94
C GLU A 128 2.04 3.51 -52.68
N GLN A 129 3.01 4.09 -51.98
CA GLN A 129 4.32 4.42 -52.56
C GLN A 129 5.05 3.18 -53.10
N ALA A 130 5.07 2.09 -52.32
CA ALA A 130 5.69 0.84 -52.73
C ALA A 130 4.99 0.22 -53.96
N ARG A 131 3.66 0.31 -54.04
CA ARG A 131 2.88 -0.12 -55.21
C ARG A 131 3.22 0.70 -56.45
N GLY A 132 3.33 2.02 -56.33
CA GLY A 132 3.75 2.90 -57.43
C GLY A 132 5.16 2.58 -57.91
N ALA A 133 6.10 2.38 -56.99
CA ALA A 133 7.47 1.97 -57.32
C ALA A 133 7.52 0.59 -58.01
N LEU A 134 6.72 -0.36 -57.55
CA LEU A 134 6.58 -1.68 -58.19
C LEU A 134 6.03 -1.55 -59.61
N PHE A 135 4.99 -0.74 -59.82
CA PHE A 135 4.42 -0.50 -61.14
C PHE A 135 5.44 0.07 -62.12
N LEU A 136 6.22 1.08 -61.69
CA LEU A 136 7.28 1.65 -62.50
C LEU A 136 8.39 0.63 -62.82
N ALA A 137 8.79 -0.17 -61.83
CA ALA A 137 9.78 -1.23 -62.02
C ALA A 137 9.29 -2.29 -63.02
N MET A 138 8.01 -2.69 -62.95
CA MET A 138 7.39 -3.61 -63.90
C MET A 138 7.32 -3.01 -65.30
N ALA A 139 6.92 -1.74 -65.44
CA ALA A 139 6.90 -1.06 -66.73
C ALA A 139 8.29 -0.98 -67.37
N ASN A 140 9.32 -0.67 -66.57
CA ASN A 140 10.70 -0.67 -67.02
C ASN A 140 11.18 -2.07 -67.44
N PHE A 141 10.79 -3.10 -66.69
CA PHE A 141 11.08 -4.48 -67.04
C PHE A 141 10.41 -4.89 -68.35
N ASP A 142 9.14 -4.53 -68.57
CA ASP A 142 8.43 -4.84 -69.82
C ASP A 142 9.03 -4.09 -71.02
N ASN A 143 9.52 -2.85 -70.82
CA ASN A 143 10.24 -2.09 -71.86
C ASN A 143 11.58 -2.72 -72.26
N THR A 144 12.14 -3.63 -71.47
CA THR A 144 13.32 -4.42 -71.91
C THR A 144 12.98 -5.44 -73.00
N LYS A 145 11.69 -5.74 -73.20
CA LYS A 145 11.20 -6.63 -74.25
C LYS A 145 10.66 -5.80 -75.41
N VAL A 146 11.41 -5.73 -76.50
CA VAL A 146 10.95 -5.08 -77.72
C VAL A 146 10.08 -6.05 -78.52
N LEU A 147 8.78 -5.80 -78.54
CA LEU A 147 7.81 -6.55 -79.33
C LEU A 147 7.43 -5.76 -80.59
N SER A 148 7.12 -6.46 -81.68
CA SER A 148 6.63 -5.79 -82.89
C SER A 148 5.18 -5.35 -82.69
N PRO A 149 4.85 -4.06 -82.90
CA PRO A 149 3.47 -3.58 -82.77
C PRO A 149 2.55 -4.04 -83.90
N LEU A 150 3.12 -4.57 -84.99
CA LEU A 150 2.42 -4.92 -86.22
C LEU A 150 2.88 -6.30 -86.68
N LYS A 151 2.00 -7.06 -87.36
CA LYS A 151 2.39 -8.31 -88.00
C LYS A 151 3.08 -7.98 -89.33
N GLY A 152 4.36 -8.34 -89.46
CA GLY A 152 5.17 -8.03 -90.64
C GLY A 152 6.50 -8.79 -90.65
N ARG A 153 7.37 -8.49 -91.62
CA ARG A 153 8.72 -9.08 -91.76
C ARG A 153 9.78 -8.00 -91.54
N VAL A 154 10.81 -8.29 -90.73
CA VAL A 154 11.91 -7.36 -90.44
C VAL A 154 12.85 -7.27 -91.66
N THR A 155 13.01 -6.08 -92.24
CA THR A 155 13.81 -5.87 -93.46
C THR A 155 15.28 -5.56 -93.18
N LEU A 156 15.58 -4.89 -92.06
CA LEU A 156 16.93 -4.49 -91.66
C LEU A 156 17.13 -4.80 -90.18
N ARG A 157 18.22 -5.49 -89.85
CA ARG A 157 18.61 -5.77 -88.46
C ARG A 157 20.05 -5.32 -88.28
N ASN A 158 20.25 -4.23 -87.54
CA ASN A 158 21.59 -3.77 -87.18
C ASN A 158 21.99 -4.48 -85.87
N VAL A 159 23.11 -5.21 -85.90
CA VAL A 159 23.63 -5.94 -84.73
C VAL A 159 25.05 -5.48 -84.50
N GLU A 160 25.31 -4.83 -83.36
CA GLU A 160 26.66 -4.59 -82.86
C GLU A 160 27.10 -5.75 -81.95
N LYS A 161 28.39 -6.06 -81.98
CA LYS A 161 28.98 -7.27 -81.38
C LYS A 161 29.69 -6.95 -80.08
#